data_AF-A0A6N9TCY1-F1
#
_entry.id   AF-A0A6N9TCY1-F1
#
_cell.length_a   1.000
_cell.length_b   1.000
_cell.length_c   1.000
_cell.angle_alpha   90.00
_cell.angle_beta   90.00
_cell.angle_gamma   90.00
#
_symmetry.space_group_name_H-M   'P 1'
#
loop_
_entity.id
_entity.type
_entity.pdbx_description
1 polymer ?
#
loop_
_entity_poly.entity_id
_entity_poly.type
_entity_poly.pdbx_seq_one_letter_code
_entity_poly.pdbx_strand_id
1 'polypeptide(L)'
;MSRPCFQALTRPVSIAGLPMSYVVILFGITFGGFIATLSFIYFAVAGVMSYVGLRLLANYDPRIADVVFITMIRTPLPQSWFRGKGIIYRA
;
A
#
# COMPACT_ATOMS: atom_id res chain seq x y z
N MET A 1 -22.72 17.99 -0.99
CA MET A 1 -21.91 18.95 -1.79
C MET A 1 -20.50 18.42 -1.89
N SER A 2 -20.06 18.01 -3.09
CA SER A 2 -18.66 17.67 -3.32
C SER A 2 -17.83 18.97 -3.24
N ARG A 3 -16.81 19.02 -2.36
CA ARG A 3 -15.89 20.17 -2.21
C ARG A 3 -14.54 19.80 -2.82
N PRO A 4 -14.43 19.76 -4.16
CA PRO A 4 -13.27 19.20 -4.84
C PRO A 4 -11.97 19.95 -4.51
N CYS A 5 -12.04 21.27 -4.37
CA CYS A 5 -10.87 22.08 -4.00
C CYS A 5 -10.36 21.71 -2.60
N PHE A 6 -11.25 21.61 -1.61
CA PHE A 6 -10.84 21.29 -0.24
C PHE A 6 -10.29 19.87 -0.14
N GLN A 7 -10.92 18.92 -0.83
CA GLN A 7 -10.44 17.54 -0.90
C GLN A 7 -9.06 17.45 -1.56
N ALA A 8 -8.82 18.19 -2.63
CA ALA A 8 -7.52 18.26 -3.29
C ALA A 8 -6.43 18.82 -2.37
N LEU A 9 -6.73 19.84 -1.55
CA LEU A 9 -5.79 20.39 -0.57
C LEU A 9 -5.46 19.41 0.57
N THR A 10 -6.37 18.50 0.92
CA THR A 10 -6.15 17.51 2.00
C THR A 10 -5.55 16.18 1.53
N ARG A 11 -5.53 15.94 0.21
CA ARG A 11 -5.02 14.69 -0.34
C ARG A 11 -3.48 14.66 -0.21
N PRO A 12 -2.88 13.53 0.18
CA PRO A 12 -1.43 13.41 0.20
C PRO A 12 -0.83 13.69 -1.18
N VAL A 13 0.41 14.20 -1.19
CA VAL A 13 1.17 14.43 -2.42
C VAL A 13 1.19 13.16 -3.27
N SER A 14 0.91 13.31 -4.56
CA SER A 14 0.78 12.19 -5.48
C SER A 14 1.61 12.40 -6.75
N ILE A 15 2.23 11.33 -7.23
CA ILE A 15 3.00 11.27 -8.46
C ILE A 15 2.28 10.29 -9.39
N ALA A 16 1.99 10.71 -10.63
CA ALA A 16 1.22 9.90 -11.60
C ALA A 16 -0.12 9.36 -11.05
N GLY A 17 -0.74 10.11 -10.12
CA GLY A 17 -2.01 9.74 -9.48
C GLY A 17 -1.88 8.75 -8.30
N LEU A 18 -0.67 8.41 -7.87
CA LEU A 18 -0.44 7.56 -6.70
C LEU A 18 0.22 8.35 -5.56
N PRO A 19 -0.20 8.15 -4.30
CA PRO A 19 0.54 8.64 -3.13
C PRO A 19 1.99 8.14 -3.12
N MET A 20 2.90 8.92 -2.53
CA MET A 20 4.34 8.59 -2.52
C MET A 20 4.63 7.18 -1.97
N SER A 21 3.95 6.76 -0.91
CA SER A 21 4.13 5.42 -0.34
C SER A 21 3.78 4.31 -1.34
N TYR A 22 2.80 4.53 -2.21
CA TYR A 22 2.36 3.52 -3.18
C TYR A 22 3.35 3.45 -4.35
N VAL A 23 3.98 4.57 -4.70
CA VAL A 23 5.07 4.60 -5.68
C VAL A 23 6.27 3.79 -5.19
N VAL A 24 6.60 3.87 -3.90
CA VAL A 24 7.67 3.04 -3.30
C VAL A 24 7.32 1.55 -3.38
N ILE A 25 6.07 1.18 -3.07
CA ILE A 25 5.59 -0.21 -3.18
C ILE A 25 5.65 -0.69 -4.64
N LEU A 26 5.16 0.13 -5.58
CA LEU A 26 5.19 -0.14 -7.02
C LEU A 26 6.62 -0.40 -7.50
N PHE A 27 7.56 0.46 -7.09
CA PHE A 27 8.96 0.33 -7.45
C PHE A 27 9.56 -0.95 -6.85
N GLY A 28 9.29 -1.22 -5.57
CA GLY A 28 9.76 -2.43 -4.89
C GLY A 28 9.26 -3.73 -5.54
N ILE A 29 7.97 -3.81 -5.88
CA ILE A 29 7.39 -4.99 -6.53
C ILE A 29 7.94 -5.16 -7.95
N THR A 30 7.98 -4.07 -8.71
CA THR A 30 8.32 -4.11 -10.15
C THR A 30 9.82 -4.32 -10.34
N PHE A 31 10.66 -3.46 -9.77
CA PHE A 31 12.11 -3.56 -9.90
C PHE A 31 12.68 -4.67 -9.02
N GLY A 32 12.21 -4.83 -7.78
CA GLY A 32 12.67 -5.93 -6.92
C GLY A 32 12.36 -7.30 -7.51
N GLY A 33 11.15 -7.51 -8.02
CA GLY A 33 10.80 -8.75 -8.70
C GLY A 33 11.51 -8.93 -10.04
N PHE A 34 11.75 -7.86 -10.79
CA PHE A 34 12.56 -7.92 -12.02
C PHE A 34 14.00 -8.32 -11.73
N ILE A 35 14.63 -7.74 -10.71
CA ILE A 35 16.00 -8.11 -10.31
C ILE A 35 16.05 -9.59 -9.89
N ALA A 36 15.02 -10.08 -9.19
CA ALA A 36 14.96 -11.48 -8.76
C ALA A 36 14.74 -12.48 -9.91
N THR A 37 13.99 -12.11 -10.94
CA THR A 37 13.62 -13.02 -12.05
C THR A 37 14.40 -12.78 -13.34
N LEU A 38 15.03 -11.61 -13.49
CA LEU A 38 15.67 -11.09 -14.69
C LEU A 38 14.79 -11.15 -15.95
N SER A 39 13.47 -11.16 -15.77
CA SER A 39 12.50 -11.33 -16.85
C SER A 39 11.81 -10.01 -17.22
N PHE A 40 12.01 -9.56 -18.46
CA PHE A 40 11.33 -8.36 -18.97
C PHE A 40 9.81 -8.54 -19.07
N ILE A 41 9.33 -9.78 -19.28
CA ILE A 41 7.90 -10.08 -19.25
C ILE A 41 7.35 -9.87 -17.84
N TYR A 42 8.06 -10.34 -16.82
CA TYR A 42 7.68 -10.08 -15.43
C TYR A 42 7.64 -8.57 -15.16
N PHE A 43 8.66 -7.82 -15.57
CA PHE A 43 8.72 -6.37 -15.36
C PHE A 43 7.50 -5.65 -15.95
N ALA A 44 7.16 -5.96 -17.21
CA ALA A 44 6.01 -5.35 -17.88
C ALA A 44 4.67 -5.71 -17.20
N VAL A 45 4.43 -7.01 -16.98
CA VAL A 45 3.17 -7.49 -16.40
C VAL A 45 3.02 -7.02 -14.95
N ALA A 46 4.06 -7.17 -14.13
CA ALA A 46 4.04 -6.74 -12.74
C ALA A 46 3.86 -5.23 -12.64
N GLY A 47 4.54 -4.43 -13.46
CA GLY A 47 4.40 -2.97 -13.47
C GLY A 47 2.97 -2.53 -13.77
N VAL A 48 2.34 -3.10 -14.81
CA VAL A 48 0.95 -2.78 -15.16
C VAL A 48 -0.02 -3.24 -14.09
N MET A 49 0.07 -4.50 -13.66
CA MET A 49 -0.87 -5.08 -12.69
C MET A 49 -0.81 -4.39 -11.33
N SER A 50 0.40 -4.13 -10.83
CA SER A 50 0.58 -3.44 -9.55
C SER A 50 0.18 -1.97 -9.64
N TYR A 51 0.46 -1.27 -10.75
CA TYR A 51 -0.03 0.09 -10.94
C TYR A 51 -1.55 0.17 -10.91
N VAL A 52 -2.24 -0.70 -11.65
CA VAL A 52 -3.71 -0.73 -11.69
C VAL A 52 -4.27 -1.05 -10.30
N GLY A 53 -3.75 -2.08 -9.62
CA GLY A 53 -4.18 -2.45 -8.27
C GLY A 53 -4.00 -1.30 -7.27
N LEU A 54 -2.83 -0.68 -7.26
CA LEU A 54 -2.54 0.46 -6.38
C LEU A 54 -3.36 1.70 -6.74
N ARG A 55 -3.69 1.90 -8.02
CA ARG A 55 -4.55 3.00 -8.46
C ARG A 55 -5.98 2.82 -7.98
N LEU A 56 -6.52 1.60 -8.04
CA LEU A 56 -7.81 1.27 -7.47
C LEU A 56 -7.81 1.48 -5.95
N LEU A 57 -6.75 1.02 -5.26
CA LEU A 57 -6.62 1.21 -3.83
C LEU A 57 -6.51 2.68 -3.43
N ALA A 58 -5.77 3.50 -4.18
CA ALA A 58 -5.62 4.93 -3.93
C ALA A 58 -6.90 5.74 -4.18
N ASN A 59 -7.82 5.20 -4.99
CA ASN A 59 -9.14 5.76 -5.19
C ASN A 59 -10.10 5.39 -4.05
N TYR A 60 -9.92 4.21 -3.45
CA TYR A 60 -10.66 3.81 -2.25
C TYR A 60 -10.19 4.59 -1.02
N ASP A 61 -8.90 4.51 -0.69
CA ASP A 61 -8.27 5.26 0.39
C ASP A 61 -6.79 5.54 0.04
N PRO A 62 -6.37 6.81 -0.09
CA PRO A 62 -5.00 7.16 -0.43
C PRO A 62 -4.00 7.00 0.73
N ARG A 63 -4.44 6.73 1.97
CA ARG A 63 -3.56 6.61 3.14
C ARG A 63 -3.50 5.19 3.72
N ILE A 64 -4.20 4.22 3.12
CA ILE A 64 -4.33 2.89 3.73
C ILE A 64 -2.97 2.20 3.92
N ALA A 65 -2.03 2.33 2.97
CA ALA A 65 -0.71 1.74 3.14
C ALA A 65 0.05 2.38 4.30
N ASP A 66 0.02 3.71 4.45
CA ASP A 66 0.68 4.40 5.56
C ASP A 66 0.11 3.95 6.90
N VAL A 67 -1.22 3.82 7.00
CA VAL A 67 -1.89 3.31 8.21
C VAL A 67 -1.41 1.88 8.51
N VAL A 68 -1.36 0.99 7.51
CA VAL A 68 -0.89 -0.39 7.70
C VAL A 68 0.58 -0.43 8.15
N PHE A 69 1.46 0.36 7.53
CA PHE A 69 2.88 0.37 7.92
C PHE A 69 3.08 0.99 9.31
N ILE A 70 2.42 2.11 9.60
CA ILE A 70 2.54 2.78 10.90
C ILE A 70 1.98 1.90 12.01
N THR A 71 0.81 1.27 11.81
CA THR A 71 0.25 0.34 12.80
C THR A 71 1.17 -0.85 13.02
N MET A 72 1.74 -1.43 11.98
CA MET A 72 2.70 -2.53 12.12
C MET A 72 3.98 -2.12 12.86
N ILE A 73 4.49 -0.89 12.64
CA ILE A 73 5.70 -0.37 13.30
C ILE A 73 5.42 0.03 14.76
N ARG A 74 4.30 0.72 15.02
CA ARG A 74 3.99 1.31 16.33
C ARG A 74 3.27 0.34 17.27
N THR A 75 2.47 -0.57 16.71
CA THR A 75 1.74 -1.60 17.44
C THR A 75 2.07 -2.96 16.83
N PRO A 76 3.29 -3.47 17.04
CA PRO A 76 3.69 -4.76 16.51
C PRO A 76 2.76 -5.86 17.04
N LEU A 77 2.29 -6.71 16.13
CA LEU A 77 1.43 -7.83 16.49
C LEU A 77 2.21 -8.80 17.38
N PRO A 78 1.74 -9.10 18.61
CA PRO A 78 2.42 -10.03 19.49
C PRO A 78 2.43 -11.43 18.84
N GLN A 79 3.50 -12.20 19.04
CA GLN A 79 3.63 -13.55 18.48
C GLN A 79 2.46 -14.49 18.85
N SER A 80 1.76 -14.17 19.94
CA SER A 80 0.57 -14.87 20.40
C SER A 80 -0.61 -14.76 19.42
N TRP A 81 -0.71 -13.65 18.68
CA TRP A 81 -1.70 -13.43 17.62
C TRP A 81 -1.55 -14.44 16.49
N PHE A 82 -0.33 -14.69 16.02
CA PHE A 82 -0.03 -15.70 15.00
C PHE A 82 -0.21 -17.15 15.48
N ARG A 83 -0.19 -17.36 16.80
CA ARG A 83 -0.41 -18.67 17.43
C ARG A 83 -1.87 -18.92 17.85
N GLY A 84 -2.77 -17.97 17.58
CA GLY A 84 -4.18 -18.03 18.01
C GLY A 84 -4.39 -18.00 19.53
N LYS A 85 -3.34 -17.69 20.31
CA LYS A 85 -3.40 -17.63 21.77
C LYS A 85 -3.58 -16.18 22.20
N GLY A 86 -4.70 -15.85 22.84
CA GLY A 86 -4.95 -14.50 23.38
C GLY A 86 -6.09 -13.71 22.74
N ILE A 87 -6.91 -14.32 21.87
CA ILE A 87 -8.20 -13.75 21.44
C ILE A 87 -9.28 -13.99 22.53
N ILE A 88 -8.90 -13.93 23.80
CA ILE A 88 -9.83 -13.99 24.92
C ILE A 88 -10.16 -12.54 25.24
N TYR A 89 -11.20 -12.02 24.61
CA TYR A 89 -11.87 -10.84 25.14
C TYR A 89 -12.47 -11.26 26.49
N ARG A 90 -11.81 -10.89 27.60
CA ARG A 90 -12.51 -10.84 28.89
C ARG A 90 -13.36 -9.57 28.87
N ALA A 91 -14.67 -9.76 28.79
CA ALA A 91 -15.66 -8.74 29.08
C ALA A 91 -15.56 -8.32 30.57
#